data_AF-A0A2N1UA72-F1
#
_entry.id   AF-A0A2N1UA72-F1
#
_cell.length_a   1.000
_cell.length_b   1.000
_cell.length_c   1.000
_cell.angle_alpha   90.00
_cell.angle_beta   90.00
_cell.angle_gamma   90.00
#
_symmetry.space_group_name_H-M   'P 1'
#
loop_
_entity.id
_entity.type
_entity.pdbx_description
1 polymer ?
#
loop_
_entity_poly.entity_id
_entity_poly.type
_entity_poly.pdbx_seq_one_letter_code
_entity_poly.pdbx_strand_id
1 'polypeptide(L)'
;MGINKKVASVEEQDSILIADSSREVIVSGVFKRKAVGRPIKLNVIKDKSGFTLLELLVVVGILAALVALALPYYQDYVNQSKLTAAEADLQTFKKALAMYDQLEPAMFKEADLRTLIGKYLQDYRANSTQEMPMDPWGNDYQIDVQEGVLYSMGPNGTDDSTVTILNRESSGDDIMVSWKAPFIVASARVVNNTTIEITFSRKVEDISAMASNVVVTGIVPAVVVSANTVQRVSDTSYRIILTGTLVAATPKTSYAVTVSNTLVAQDGKTGFHKRPEDNSNGNVVTFEY
;
A
#
# COMPACT_ATOMS: atom_id res chain seq x y z
N MET A 1 -10.84 -24.80 69.33
CA MET A 1 -10.07 -24.02 70.32
C MET A 1 -9.41 -22.89 69.56
N GLY A 2 -9.92 -21.67 69.70
CA GLY A 2 -9.35 -20.52 69.00
C GLY A 2 -7.99 -20.12 69.59
N ILE A 3 -7.22 -19.36 68.82
CA ILE A 3 -6.66 -18.06 69.19
C ILE A 3 -6.19 -17.37 67.91
N ASN A 4 -6.56 -16.10 67.82
CA ASN A 4 -6.30 -15.14 66.76
C ASN A 4 -5.17 -14.20 67.24
N LYS A 5 -4.30 -13.72 66.34
CA LYS A 5 -3.44 -12.50 66.38
C LYS A 5 -2.16 -12.77 65.58
N LYS A 6 -1.54 -11.84 64.85
CA LYS A 6 -1.84 -10.47 64.41
C LYS A 6 -0.71 -10.14 63.42
N VAL A 7 -1.08 -9.48 62.33
CA VAL A 7 -0.21 -8.94 61.27
C VAL A 7 0.81 -7.94 61.84
N ALA A 8 2.05 -7.94 61.30
CA ALA A 8 2.86 -6.75 61.11
C ALA A 8 3.88 -6.97 59.99
N SER A 9 3.71 -6.21 58.92
CA SER A 9 4.64 -5.96 57.82
C SER A 9 5.91 -5.26 58.33
N VAL A 10 7.06 -5.68 57.83
CA VAL A 10 8.34 -4.97 57.99
C VAL A 10 8.87 -4.70 56.60
N GLU A 11 8.98 -3.40 56.32
CA GLU A 11 9.52 -2.79 55.11
C GLU A 11 11.03 -2.64 55.30
N GLU A 12 11.81 -3.33 54.48
CA GLU A 12 13.27 -3.33 54.49
C GLU A 12 13.76 -2.24 53.53
N GLN A 13 14.19 -1.10 54.08
CA GLN A 13 14.93 -0.08 53.35
C GLN A 13 16.43 -0.28 53.59
N ASP A 14 17.08 -0.97 52.65
CA ASP A 14 18.53 -1.03 52.55
C ASP A 14 19.06 0.24 51.87
N SER A 15 19.54 1.19 52.69
CA SER A 15 20.27 2.36 52.23
C SER A 15 21.70 1.99 51.85
N ILE A 16 22.05 2.28 50.59
CA ILE A 16 23.33 2.06 49.94
C ILE A 16 24.48 2.75 50.71
N LEU A 17 25.51 1.98 51.05
CA LEU A 17 26.77 2.47 51.63
C LEU A 17 27.66 3.04 50.51
N ILE A 18 27.86 4.36 50.48
CA ILE A 18 28.96 4.97 49.74
C ILE A 18 30.19 4.95 50.63
N ALA A 19 31.17 4.11 50.28
CA ALA A 19 32.48 4.08 50.93
C ALA A 19 33.31 5.30 50.51
N ASP A 20 33.56 6.23 51.42
CA ASP A 20 34.60 7.25 51.29
C ASP A 20 35.91 6.72 51.90
N SER A 21 36.77 6.22 51.01
CA SER A 21 38.12 5.76 51.32
C SER A 21 39.10 6.93 51.19
N SER A 22 39.20 7.76 52.23
CA SER A 22 40.37 8.62 52.50
C SER A 22 40.31 9.20 53.93
N ARG A 23 40.88 8.49 54.91
CA ARG A 23 41.21 9.08 56.22
C ARG A 23 42.65 8.72 56.62
N GLU A 24 43.44 9.78 56.74
CA GLU A 24 44.87 9.82 57.05
C GLU A 24 45.21 9.24 58.44
N VAL A 25 46.46 8.78 58.52
CA VAL A 25 47.15 8.27 59.71
C VAL A 25 47.41 9.41 60.71
N ILE A 26 46.94 9.25 61.95
CA ILE A 26 47.23 10.18 63.05
C ILE A 26 48.61 9.84 63.62
N VAL A 27 49.61 10.69 63.36
CA VAL A 27 50.89 10.68 64.09
C VAL A 27 50.82 11.69 65.23
N SER A 28 50.75 11.18 66.46
CA SER A 28 50.79 11.99 67.67
C SER A 28 52.24 12.38 67.99
N GLY A 29 52.55 13.67 67.85
CA GLY A 29 53.86 14.24 68.19
C GLY A 29 53.73 15.73 68.48
N VAL A 30 53.88 16.10 69.75
CA VAL A 30 53.82 17.48 70.22
C VAL A 30 55.12 18.20 69.84
N PHE A 31 55.09 18.99 68.77
CA PHE A 31 56.14 19.97 68.45
C PHE A 31 55.58 21.38 68.58
N LYS A 32 55.93 22.07 69.68
CA LYS A 32 55.77 23.52 69.80
C LYS A 32 56.80 24.21 68.91
N ARG A 33 56.38 24.69 67.73
CA ARG A 33 57.12 25.70 66.97
C ARG A 33 56.29 26.98 66.89
N LYS A 34 56.77 28.03 67.57
CA LYS A 34 56.21 29.38 67.53
C LYS A 34 56.64 30.04 66.22
N ALA A 35 55.94 29.74 65.13
CA ALA A 35 56.07 30.45 63.87
C ALA A 35 55.12 31.64 63.88
N VAL A 36 55.65 32.84 64.17
CA VAL A 36 54.95 34.11 63.96
C VAL A 36 54.97 34.38 62.45
N GLY A 37 54.00 33.80 61.75
CA GLY A 37 53.67 34.14 60.36
C GLY A 37 52.22 34.60 60.34
N ARG A 38 51.97 35.84 59.93
CA ARG A 38 50.60 36.30 59.63
C ARG A 38 49.97 35.30 58.65
N PRO A 39 48.73 34.83 58.88
CA PRO A 39 48.04 34.08 57.84
C PRO A 39 47.85 35.03 56.65
N ILE A 40 48.59 34.80 55.56
CA ILE A 40 48.28 35.42 54.28
C ILE A 40 46.93 34.82 53.88
N LYS A 41 45.86 35.58 54.06
CA LYS A 41 44.55 35.23 53.51
C LYS A 41 44.68 35.30 51.99
N LEU A 42 44.99 34.17 51.36
CA LEU A 42 44.80 33.99 49.93
C LEU A 42 43.30 34.08 49.69
N ASN A 43 42.85 35.26 49.28
CA ASN A 43 41.51 35.44 48.75
C ASN A 43 41.51 34.70 47.41
N VAL A 44 41.12 33.42 47.43
CA VAL A 44 40.81 32.70 46.20
C VAL A 44 39.64 33.46 45.60
N ILE A 45 39.91 34.30 44.61
CA ILE A 45 38.87 34.90 43.77
C ILE A 45 38.22 33.70 43.10
N LYS A 46 37.11 33.25 43.68
CA LYS A 46 36.24 32.26 43.04
C LYS A 46 35.63 33.03 41.89
N ASP A 47 36.22 32.91 40.70
CA ASP A 47 35.65 33.46 39.48
C ASP A 47 34.24 32.91 39.41
N LYS A 48 33.26 33.79 39.65
CA LYS A 48 31.87 33.47 39.38
C LYS A 48 31.74 33.51 37.86
N SER A 49 32.14 32.43 37.19
CA SER A 49 31.84 32.18 35.79
C SER A 49 30.33 31.91 35.69
N GLY A 50 29.55 32.98 35.80
CA GLY A 50 28.11 32.96 35.54
C GLY A 50 27.89 33.02 34.04
N PHE A 51 26.94 32.21 33.56
CA PHE A 51 26.46 32.25 32.19
C PHE A 51 25.96 33.67 31.87
N THR A 52 26.46 34.29 30.80
CA THR A 52 25.94 35.59 30.38
C THR A 52 24.59 35.41 29.69
N LEU A 53 23.68 36.38 29.86
CA LEU A 53 22.41 36.39 29.11
C LEU A 53 22.64 36.42 27.60
N LEU A 54 23.75 37.02 27.16
CA LEU A 54 24.13 37.12 25.77
C LEU A 54 24.58 35.77 25.20
N GLU A 55 25.35 34.96 25.94
CA GLU A 55 25.70 33.58 25.53
C GLU A 55 24.45 32.73 25.35
N LEU A 56 23.50 32.83 26.28
CA LEU A 56 22.24 32.10 26.14
C LEU A 56 21.46 32.57 24.90
N LEU A 57 21.37 33.88 24.67
CA LEU A 57 20.65 34.47 23.54
C LEU A 57 21.20 34.00 22.20
N VAL A 58 22.52 34.01 22.02
CA VAL A 58 23.16 33.55 20.79
C VAL A 58 22.91 32.04 20.58
N VAL A 59 23.00 31.24 21.64
CA VAL A 59 22.76 29.78 21.56
C VAL A 59 21.31 29.49 21.14
N VAL A 60 20.31 30.09 21.78
CA VAL A 60 18.91 29.86 21.38
C VAL A 60 18.61 30.44 20.00
N GLY A 61 19.27 31.52 19.59
CA GLY A 61 19.17 32.08 18.25
C GLY A 61 19.67 31.11 17.18
N ILE A 62 20.82 30.47 17.40
CA ILE A 62 21.36 29.46 16.47
C ILE A 62 20.48 28.21 16.46
N LEU A 63 20.01 27.74 17.62
CA LEU A 63 19.10 26.58 17.69
C LEU A 63 17.79 26.85 16.94
N ALA A 64 17.20 28.04 17.07
CA ALA A 64 16.01 28.42 16.34
C ALA A 64 16.24 28.41 14.82
N ALA A 65 17.39 28.92 14.35
CA ALA A 65 17.76 28.90 12.94
C ALA A 65 17.94 27.47 12.41
N LEU A 66 18.59 26.58 13.17
CA LEU A 66 18.76 25.17 12.79
C LEU A 66 17.42 24.44 12.70
N VAL A 67 16.53 24.62 13.68
CA VAL A 67 15.19 24.00 13.67
C VAL A 67 14.37 24.49 12.47
N ALA A 68 14.44 25.78 12.15
CA ALA A 68 13.72 26.34 11.01
C ALA A 68 14.10 25.67 9.67
N LEU A 69 15.37 25.28 9.49
CA LEU A 69 15.84 24.56 8.30
C LEU A 69 15.56 23.05 8.37
N ALA A 70 15.65 22.45 9.56
CA ALA A 70 15.51 21.01 9.74
C ALA A 70 14.05 20.53 9.67
N LEU A 71 13.09 21.35 10.08
CA LEU A 71 11.68 20.96 10.17
C LEU A 71 11.05 20.51 8.84
N PRO A 72 11.16 21.26 7.72
CA PRO A 72 10.56 20.82 6.44
C PRO A 72 11.20 19.51 5.95
N TYR A 73 12.52 19.37 6.09
CA TYR A 73 13.23 18.14 5.70
C TYR A 73 12.77 16.91 6.51
N TYR A 74 12.56 17.09 7.82
CA TYR A 74 12.04 16.02 8.66
C TYR A 74 10.61 15.62 8.27
N GLN A 75 9.74 16.59 7.96
CA GLN A 75 8.38 16.32 7.51
C GLN A 75 8.36 15.52 6.20
N ASP A 76 9.17 15.91 5.22
CA ASP A 76 9.29 15.19 3.94
C ASP A 76 9.80 13.76 4.15
N TYR A 77 10.80 13.57 5.01
CA TYR A 77 11.33 12.24 5.35
C TYR A 77 10.26 11.34 5.98
N VAL A 78 9.50 11.87 6.95
CA VAL A 78 8.41 11.13 7.58
C VAL A 78 7.33 10.80 6.55
N ASN A 79 6.94 11.75 5.70
CA ASN A 79 5.94 11.51 4.65
C ASN A 79 6.39 10.42 3.67
N GLN A 80 7.64 10.45 3.20
CA GLN A 80 8.17 9.41 2.33
C GLN A 80 8.20 8.04 3.01
N SER A 81 8.55 7.99 4.31
CA SER A 81 8.53 6.75 5.08
C SER A 81 7.13 6.16 5.20
N LYS A 82 6.12 7.01 5.37
CA LYS A 82 4.70 6.62 5.38
C LYS A 82 4.25 6.09 4.02
N LEU A 83 4.53 6.80 2.93
CA LEU A 83 4.20 6.33 1.57
C LEU A 83 4.81 4.93 1.30
N THR A 84 6.08 4.74 1.69
CA THR A 84 6.79 3.47 1.49
C THR A 84 6.20 2.35 2.35
N ALA A 85 5.81 2.64 3.59
CA ALA A 85 5.14 1.67 4.47
C ALA A 85 3.78 1.26 3.90
N ALA A 86 2.96 2.23 3.47
CA ALA A 86 1.66 1.96 2.89
C ALA A 86 1.76 1.12 1.60
N GLU A 87 2.74 1.41 0.75
CA GLU A 87 3.00 0.61 -0.45
C GLU A 87 3.43 -0.82 -0.09
N ALA A 88 4.30 -1.00 0.91
CA ALA A 88 4.73 -2.32 1.35
C ALA A 88 3.56 -3.18 1.87
N ASP A 89 2.64 -2.57 2.61
CA ASP A 89 1.43 -3.24 3.10
C ASP A 89 0.51 -3.62 1.93
N LEU A 90 0.24 -2.70 0.99
CA LEU A 90 -0.53 -2.97 -0.22
C LEU A 90 0.07 -4.11 -1.07
N GLN A 91 1.39 -4.18 -1.20
CA GLN A 91 2.08 -5.28 -1.89
C GLN A 91 1.91 -6.62 -1.15
N THR A 92 1.82 -6.59 0.17
CA THR A 92 1.57 -7.79 0.98
C THR A 92 0.14 -8.29 0.76
N PHE A 93 -0.85 -7.41 0.79
CA PHE A 93 -2.24 -7.75 0.46
C PHE A 93 -2.39 -8.26 -0.97
N LYS A 94 -1.73 -7.61 -1.95
CA LYS A 94 -1.70 -8.07 -3.35
C LYS A 94 -1.22 -9.52 -3.46
N LYS A 95 -0.15 -9.89 -2.75
CA LYS A 95 0.36 -11.27 -2.74
C LYS A 95 -0.67 -12.24 -2.16
N ALA A 96 -1.33 -11.87 -1.07
CA ALA A 96 -2.37 -12.70 -0.45
C ALA A 96 -3.57 -12.91 -1.39
N LEU A 97 -4.02 -11.86 -2.07
CA LEU A 97 -5.08 -11.94 -3.08
C LEU A 97 -4.67 -12.79 -4.28
N ALA A 98 -3.45 -12.62 -4.78
CA ALA A 98 -2.93 -13.45 -5.87
C ALA A 98 -2.88 -14.94 -5.46
N MET A 99 -2.55 -15.23 -4.20
CA MET A 99 -2.59 -16.60 -3.66
C MET A 99 -4.02 -17.14 -3.53
N TYR A 100 -4.97 -16.31 -3.10
CA TYR A 100 -6.39 -16.66 -3.07
C TYR A 100 -6.89 -17.05 -4.46
N ASP A 101 -6.65 -16.21 -5.46
CA ASP A 101 -7.10 -16.43 -6.84
C ASP A 101 -6.47 -17.68 -7.50
N GLN A 102 -5.32 -18.15 -6.98
CA GLN A 102 -4.67 -19.39 -7.45
C GLN A 102 -5.18 -20.65 -6.76
N LEU A 103 -5.58 -20.56 -5.49
CA LEU A 103 -5.94 -21.72 -4.67
C LEU A 103 -7.44 -21.98 -4.61
N GLU A 104 -8.26 -20.95 -4.79
CA GLU A 104 -9.72 -21.06 -4.76
C GLU A 104 -10.31 -21.23 -6.16
N PRO A 105 -11.42 -21.96 -6.30
CA PRO A 105 -12.06 -22.18 -7.60
C PRO A 105 -12.75 -20.93 -8.15
N ALA A 106 -13.08 -19.97 -7.30
CA ALA A 106 -13.69 -18.71 -7.66
C ALA A 106 -12.75 -17.56 -7.29
N MET A 107 -12.68 -16.54 -8.16
CA MET A 107 -11.94 -15.32 -7.87
C MET A 107 -12.49 -14.62 -6.62
N PHE A 108 -11.63 -13.84 -5.97
CA PHE A 108 -12.04 -13.02 -4.84
C PHE A 108 -13.13 -12.02 -5.23
N LYS A 109 -14.23 -12.01 -4.47
CA LYS A 109 -15.43 -11.17 -4.70
C LYS A 109 -15.79 -10.26 -3.52
N GLU A 110 -15.17 -10.44 -2.36
CA GLU A 110 -15.56 -9.75 -1.13
C GLU A 110 -14.98 -8.33 -1.08
N ALA A 111 -15.73 -7.37 -0.54
CA ALA A 111 -15.26 -6.01 -0.34
C ALA A 111 -14.41 -5.85 0.93
N ASP A 112 -14.28 -6.90 1.74
CA ASP A 112 -13.52 -6.88 3.00
C ASP A 112 -12.29 -7.78 2.92
N LEU A 113 -11.12 -7.17 3.07
CA LEU A 113 -9.81 -7.81 3.09
C LEU A 113 -9.60 -8.70 4.32
N ARG A 114 -10.38 -8.54 5.39
CA ARG A 114 -10.29 -9.37 6.61
C ARG A 114 -10.51 -10.86 6.35
N THR A 115 -11.25 -11.19 5.29
CA THR A 115 -11.48 -12.58 4.84
C THR A 115 -10.19 -13.31 4.44
N LEU A 116 -9.13 -12.56 4.10
CA LEU A 116 -7.81 -13.10 3.76
C LEU A 116 -6.97 -13.44 5.00
N ILE A 117 -7.30 -12.86 6.16
CA ILE A 117 -6.56 -13.05 7.41
C ILE A 117 -6.60 -14.51 7.83
N GLY A 118 -5.43 -15.05 8.17
CA GLY A 118 -5.30 -16.41 8.69
C GLY A 118 -4.85 -17.42 7.65
N LYS A 119 -5.56 -17.54 6.51
CA LYS A 119 -5.19 -18.51 5.45
C LYS A 119 -4.19 -17.92 4.46
N TYR A 120 -4.45 -16.70 3.98
CA TYR A 120 -3.67 -16.04 2.92
C TYR A 120 -2.76 -14.93 3.44
N LEU A 121 -3.11 -14.38 4.60
CA LEU A 121 -2.37 -13.32 5.26
C LEU A 121 -1.95 -13.81 6.66
N GLN A 122 -0.76 -14.40 6.75
CA GLN A 122 -0.27 -15.09 7.96
C GLN A 122 0.41 -14.15 8.95
N ASP A 123 1.05 -13.09 8.46
CA ASP A 123 1.82 -12.15 9.28
C ASP A 123 0.95 -11.44 10.34
N TYR A 124 -0.37 -11.40 10.14
CA TYR A 124 -1.33 -10.74 11.04
C TYR A 124 -2.03 -11.72 12.00
N ARG A 125 -1.59 -12.98 12.10
CA ARG A 125 -2.12 -13.97 13.07
C ARG A 125 -1.61 -13.76 14.50
N ALA A 126 -0.63 -12.89 14.71
CA ALA A 126 0.04 -12.70 16.00
C ALA A 126 -0.80 -11.91 17.03
N ASN A 127 -1.82 -11.16 16.59
CA ASN A 127 -2.68 -10.39 17.49
C ASN A 127 -4.03 -11.09 17.66
N SER A 128 -4.43 -11.32 18.91
CA SER A 128 -5.66 -12.05 19.28
C SER A 128 -6.96 -11.39 18.81
N THR A 129 -6.90 -10.17 18.26
CA THR A 129 -8.05 -9.42 17.73
C THR A 129 -8.19 -9.47 16.21
N GLN A 130 -7.24 -10.07 15.46
CA GLN A 130 -7.27 -10.14 13.98
C GLN A 130 -7.66 -8.82 13.31
N GLU A 131 -7.13 -7.71 13.80
CA GLU A 131 -7.36 -6.40 13.19
C GLU A 131 -6.42 -6.24 11.99
N MET A 132 -6.96 -5.74 10.88
CA MET A 132 -6.15 -5.37 9.72
C MET A 132 -5.17 -4.27 10.12
N PRO A 133 -3.95 -4.23 9.55
CA PRO A 133 -3.12 -3.06 9.71
C PRO A 133 -3.85 -1.86 9.12
N MET A 134 -3.79 -0.75 9.85
CA MET A 134 -4.22 0.55 9.33
C MET A 134 -3.06 1.13 8.53
N ASP A 135 -3.39 2.00 7.58
CA ASP A 135 -2.39 2.77 6.87
C ASP A 135 -1.65 3.75 7.83
N PRO A 136 -0.53 4.35 7.39
CA PRO A 136 0.25 5.26 8.23
C PRO A 136 -0.44 6.58 8.62
N TRP A 137 -1.67 6.79 8.14
CA TRP A 137 -2.54 7.92 8.47
C TRP A 137 -3.73 7.51 9.36
N GLY A 138 -3.88 6.21 9.64
CA GLY A 138 -4.88 5.65 10.56
C GLY A 138 -6.18 5.21 9.88
N ASN A 139 -6.20 5.08 8.55
CA ASN A 139 -7.36 4.61 7.80
C ASN A 139 -7.21 3.13 7.44
N ASP A 140 -8.34 2.44 7.28
CA ASP A 140 -8.34 1.05 6.80
C ASP A 140 -8.02 1.02 5.30
N TYR A 141 -7.25 0.01 4.87
CA TYR A 141 -7.06 -0.25 3.44
C TYR A 141 -8.36 -0.68 2.77
N GLN A 142 -8.57 -0.19 1.55
CA GLN A 142 -9.76 -0.48 0.77
C GLN A 142 -9.43 -1.31 -0.46
N ILE A 143 -10.46 -2.00 -0.95
CA ILE A 143 -10.37 -2.87 -2.11
C ILE A 143 -11.55 -2.61 -3.04
N ASP A 144 -11.26 -2.28 -4.29
CA ASP A 144 -12.23 -2.37 -5.37
C ASP A 144 -12.00 -3.69 -6.10
N VAL A 145 -12.89 -4.65 -5.85
CA VAL A 145 -12.87 -5.98 -6.43
C VAL A 145 -13.10 -5.96 -7.94
N GLN A 146 -13.94 -5.06 -8.42
CA GLN A 146 -14.38 -4.99 -9.81
C GLN A 146 -13.27 -4.40 -10.68
N GLU A 147 -12.70 -3.28 -10.25
CA GLU A 147 -11.51 -2.68 -10.87
C GLU A 147 -10.24 -3.48 -10.56
N GLY A 148 -10.23 -4.27 -9.49
CA GLY A 148 -9.08 -5.08 -9.12
C GLY A 148 -7.90 -4.27 -8.60
N VAL A 149 -8.21 -3.20 -7.85
CA VAL A 149 -7.25 -2.28 -7.23
C VAL A 149 -7.42 -2.22 -5.72
N LEU A 150 -6.31 -2.34 -5.00
CA LEU A 150 -6.25 -2.04 -3.57
C LEU A 150 -5.76 -0.61 -3.40
N TYR A 151 -6.27 0.10 -2.42
CA TYR A 151 -5.82 1.46 -2.16
C TYR A 151 -5.84 1.86 -0.69
N SER A 152 -5.00 2.85 -0.37
CA SER A 152 -5.04 3.65 0.87
C SER A 152 -5.45 5.06 0.49
N MET A 153 -6.28 5.67 1.33
CA MET A 153 -6.80 7.04 1.20
C MET A 153 -5.73 8.12 1.43
N GLY A 154 -4.47 7.72 1.68
CA GLY A 154 -3.36 8.64 1.82
C GLY A 154 -3.50 9.64 2.99
N PRO A 155 -2.70 10.72 2.95
CA PRO A 155 -2.70 11.79 3.95
C PRO A 155 -4.04 12.49 4.21
N ASN A 156 -4.88 12.68 3.20
CA ASN A 156 -6.14 13.40 3.34
C ASN A 156 -7.27 12.53 3.96
N GLY A 157 -7.14 11.20 3.91
CA GLY A 157 -8.12 10.26 4.44
C GLY A 157 -9.46 10.25 3.69
N THR A 158 -9.48 10.80 2.48
CA THR A 158 -10.65 10.83 1.60
C THR A 158 -10.37 9.98 0.38
N ASP A 159 -11.37 9.20 -0.01
CA ASP A 159 -11.30 8.40 -1.22
C ASP A 159 -11.43 9.32 -2.46
N ASP A 160 -10.31 9.58 -3.12
CA ASP A 160 -10.24 10.32 -4.37
C ASP A 160 -10.31 9.38 -5.59
N SER A 161 -10.56 8.08 -5.37
CA SER A 161 -10.46 7.02 -6.38
C SER A 161 -11.67 6.96 -7.32
N THR A 162 -12.02 8.10 -7.92
CA THR A 162 -12.80 8.18 -9.17
C THR A 162 -11.99 7.65 -10.39
N VAL A 163 -11.04 6.76 -10.12
CA VAL A 163 -9.87 6.41 -10.91
C VAL A 163 -9.97 4.94 -11.28
N THR A 164 -10.34 4.68 -12.54
CA THR A 164 -10.06 3.38 -13.17
C THR A 164 -8.57 3.07 -13.10
N ILE A 165 -8.17 1.79 -13.16
CA ILE A 165 -6.78 1.22 -13.09
C ILE A 165 -5.65 2.07 -13.75
N LEU A 166 -5.98 2.98 -14.68
CA LEU A 166 -5.05 3.74 -15.52
C LEU A 166 -5.06 5.27 -15.32
N ASN A 167 -6.03 5.85 -14.64
CA ASN A 167 -6.20 7.32 -14.61
C ASN A 167 -6.26 7.84 -13.18
N ARG A 168 -5.12 7.86 -12.47
CA ARG A 168 -5.01 8.53 -11.16
C ARG A 168 -5.49 9.97 -11.32
N GLU A 169 -6.45 10.38 -10.49
CA GLU A 169 -6.87 11.77 -10.40
C GLU A 169 -5.61 12.60 -10.11
N SER A 170 -5.33 13.58 -10.96
CA SER A 170 -4.10 14.38 -10.86
C SER A 170 -3.99 15.14 -9.54
N SER A 171 -5.10 15.23 -8.78
CA SER A 171 -5.18 15.86 -7.47
C SER A 171 -5.27 14.88 -6.29
N GLY A 172 -5.37 13.57 -6.55
CA GLY A 172 -5.52 12.56 -5.50
C GLY A 172 -4.18 12.14 -4.90
N ASP A 173 -4.14 11.95 -3.58
CA ASP A 173 -2.99 11.45 -2.83
C ASP A 173 -3.05 9.92 -2.55
N ASP A 174 -4.14 9.26 -2.96
CA ASP A 174 -4.35 7.82 -2.85
C ASP A 174 -3.17 6.98 -3.33
N ILE A 175 -2.84 5.91 -2.62
CA ILE A 175 -1.82 4.96 -3.02
C ILE A 175 -2.52 3.71 -3.51
N MET A 176 -2.36 3.38 -4.79
CA MET A 176 -3.10 2.29 -5.44
C MET A 176 -2.15 1.21 -5.94
N VAL A 177 -2.55 -0.05 -5.76
CA VAL A 177 -1.86 -1.23 -6.27
C VAL A 177 -2.87 -2.15 -6.93
N SER A 178 -2.69 -2.46 -8.21
CA SER A 178 -3.53 -3.44 -8.92
C SER A 178 -3.04 -4.86 -8.68
N TRP A 179 -3.97 -5.78 -8.40
CA TRP A 179 -3.67 -7.22 -8.29
C TRP A 179 -4.28 -8.04 -9.43
N LYS A 180 -5.37 -7.55 -10.05
CA LYS A 180 -5.99 -8.17 -11.22
C LYS A 180 -5.56 -7.45 -12.50
N ALA A 181 -5.53 -8.18 -13.60
CA ALA A 181 -5.38 -7.59 -14.92
C ALA A 181 -6.63 -6.76 -15.28
N PRO A 182 -6.50 -5.68 -16.07
CA PRO A 182 -7.66 -4.93 -16.56
C PRO A 182 -8.53 -5.84 -17.43
N PHE A 183 -9.86 -5.77 -17.28
CA PHE A 183 -10.80 -6.51 -18.15
C PHE A 183 -10.93 -5.82 -19.51
N ILE A 184 -10.32 -6.43 -20.53
CA ILE A 184 -10.26 -5.94 -21.92
C ILE A 184 -10.34 -7.13 -22.89
N VAL A 185 -10.67 -6.83 -24.13
CA VAL A 185 -10.51 -7.75 -25.26
C VAL A 185 -9.02 -7.72 -25.65
N ALA A 186 -8.25 -8.70 -25.23
CA ALA A 186 -6.80 -8.70 -25.41
C ALA A 186 -6.39 -8.83 -26.88
N SER A 187 -7.04 -9.72 -27.62
CA SER A 187 -6.77 -9.93 -29.05
C SER A 187 -7.97 -10.52 -29.78
N ALA A 188 -8.00 -10.31 -31.09
CA ALA A 188 -8.84 -11.05 -32.00
C ALA A 188 -8.00 -11.53 -33.18
N ARG A 189 -8.35 -12.70 -33.73
CA ARG A 189 -7.77 -13.18 -34.98
C ARG A 189 -8.79 -13.97 -35.78
N VAL A 190 -8.55 -14.05 -37.08
CA VAL A 190 -9.34 -14.93 -37.94
C VAL A 190 -8.90 -16.39 -37.79
N VAL A 191 -9.86 -17.31 -37.82
CA VAL A 191 -9.61 -18.76 -37.93
C VAL A 191 -9.96 -19.24 -39.33
N ASN A 192 -11.11 -18.80 -39.84
CA ASN A 192 -11.56 -19.01 -41.21
C ASN A 192 -12.51 -17.86 -41.61
N ASN A 193 -13.03 -17.85 -42.83
CA ASN A 193 -13.83 -16.75 -43.34
C ASN A 193 -15.14 -16.52 -42.58
N THR A 194 -15.61 -17.46 -41.77
CA THR A 194 -16.86 -17.33 -40.97
C THR A 194 -16.61 -17.44 -39.47
N THR A 195 -15.37 -17.62 -39.02
CA THR A 195 -15.02 -17.90 -37.64
C THR A 195 -13.84 -17.06 -37.21
N ILE A 196 -14.02 -16.31 -36.14
CA ILE A 196 -12.95 -15.57 -35.47
C ILE A 196 -12.69 -16.19 -34.10
N GLU A 197 -11.49 -15.98 -33.58
CA GLU A 197 -11.15 -16.28 -32.21
C GLU A 197 -10.83 -14.98 -31.47
N ILE A 198 -11.52 -14.76 -30.36
CA ILE A 198 -11.32 -13.62 -29.48
C ILE A 198 -10.70 -14.13 -28.18
N THR A 199 -9.71 -13.42 -27.67
CA THR A 199 -9.13 -13.67 -26.35
C THR A 199 -9.35 -12.46 -25.45
N PHE A 200 -9.90 -12.70 -24.26
CA PHE A 200 -10.08 -11.72 -23.22
C PHE A 200 -8.89 -11.76 -22.24
N SER A 201 -8.64 -10.66 -21.55
CA SER A 201 -7.63 -10.64 -20.47
C SER A 201 -8.10 -11.32 -19.19
N ARG A 202 -9.43 -11.46 -19.00
CA ARG A 202 -10.07 -12.12 -17.85
C ARG A 202 -11.19 -13.03 -18.31
N LYS A 203 -11.52 -14.03 -17.49
CA LYS A 203 -12.56 -15.02 -17.78
C LYS A 203 -13.95 -14.36 -17.83
N VAL A 204 -14.81 -14.80 -18.75
CA VAL A 204 -16.18 -14.29 -18.92
C VAL A 204 -17.16 -15.23 -18.20
N GLU A 205 -18.17 -14.66 -17.52
CA GLU A 205 -19.15 -15.42 -16.73
C GLU A 205 -20.18 -16.17 -17.60
N ASP A 206 -20.88 -15.44 -18.49
CA ASP A 206 -21.91 -16.00 -19.36
C ASP A 206 -21.51 -15.94 -20.83
N ILE A 207 -21.32 -17.13 -21.41
CA ILE A 207 -20.97 -17.33 -22.81
C ILE A 207 -22.19 -17.13 -23.72
N SER A 208 -23.40 -17.39 -23.22
CA SER A 208 -24.65 -17.25 -23.98
C SER A 208 -24.91 -15.79 -24.35
N ALA A 209 -24.58 -14.87 -23.43
CA ALA A 209 -24.66 -13.44 -23.66
C ALA A 209 -23.61 -12.94 -24.68
N MET A 210 -22.51 -13.67 -24.91
CA MET A 210 -21.47 -13.23 -25.85
C MET A 210 -21.96 -13.19 -27.29
N ALA A 211 -22.85 -14.10 -27.70
CA ALA A 211 -23.33 -14.17 -29.08
C ALA A 211 -24.12 -12.92 -29.49
N SER A 212 -24.89 -12.32 -28.57
CA SER A 212 -25.62 -11.07 -28.84
C SER A 212 -24.74 -9.82 -28.70
N ASN A 213 -23.59 -9.96 -28.04
CA ASN A 213 -22.76 -8.83 -27.61
C ASN A 213 -21.55 -8.57 -28.52
N VAL A 214 -21.28 -9.39 -29.54
CA VAL A 214 -20.10 -9.24 -30.40
C VAL A 214 -20.51 -8.83 -31.82
N VAL A 215 -19.94 -7.72 -32.28
CA VAL A 215 -20.10 -7.18 -33.63
C VAL A 215 -18.73 -7.01 -34.26
N VAL A 216 -18.57 -7.52 -35.48
CA VAL A 216 -17.36 -7.35 -36.29
C VAL A 216 -17.66 -6.35 -37.40
N THR A 217 -16.88 -5.27 -37.47
CA THR A 217 -17.02 -4.21 -38.45
C THR A 217 -15.76 -4.13 -39.30
N GLY A 218 -15.89 -4.44 -40.59
CA GLY A 218 -14.87 -4.17 -41.60
C GLY A 218 -14.88 -2.69 -41.99
N ILE A 219 -13.70 -2.11 -42.16
CA ILE A 219 -13.58 -0.71 -42.60
C ILE A 219 -13.77 -0.62 -44.13
N VAL A 220 -13.13 -1.52 -44.89
CA VAL A 220 -13.24 -1.62 -46.36
C VAL A 220 -13.13 -3.08 -46.80
N PRO A 221 -14.20 -3.75 -47.26
CA PRO A 221 -15.55 -3.24 -47.45
C PRO A 221 -16.27 -3.06 -46.11
N ALA A 222 -17.25 -2.17 -46.05
CA ALA A 222 -18.10 -2.00 -44.87
C ALA A 222 -18.98 -3.24 -44.68
N VAL A 223 -18.47 -4.20 -43.93
CA VAL A 223 -19.15 -5.46 -43.61
C VAL A 223 -19.37 -5.47 -42.11
N VAL A 224 -20.63 -5.47 -41.69
CA VAL A 224 -21.02 -5.66 -40.29
C VAL A 224 -21.54 -7.07 -40.15
N VAL A 225 -20.84 -7.88 -39.36
CA VAL A 225 -21.23 -9.26 -39.10
C VAL A 225 -21.41 -9.45 -37.60
N SER A 226 -22.57 -10.00 -37.22
CA SER A 226 -22.85 -10.34 -35.83
C SER A 226 -22.37 -11.76 -35.51
N ALA A 227 -22.09 -12.00 -34.24
CA ALA A 227 -21.92 -13.35 -33.73
C ALA A 227 -23.24 -14.14 -33.82
N ASN A 228 -23.12 -15.42 -34.17
CA ASN A 228 -24.22 -16.39 -34.21
C ASN A 228 -24.09 -17.39 -33.06
N THR A 229 -22.95 -18.08 -33.01
CA THR A 229 -22.68 -19.11 -32.00
C THR A 229 -21.29 -18.89 -31.41
N VAL A 230 -21.18 -19.08 -30.10
CA VAL A 230 -19.91 -18.96 -29.38
C VAL A 230 -19.52 -20.32 -28.82
N GLN A 231 -18.27 -20.68 -29.01
CA GLN A 231 -17.66 -21.90 -28.50
C GLN A 231 -16.46 -21.55 -27.65
N ARG A 232 -16.41 -22.09 -26.43
CA ARG A 232 -15.26 -21.93 -25.55
C ARG A 232 -14.08 -22.76 -26.06
N VAL A 233 -12.94 -22.12 -26.30
CA VAL A 233 -11.68 -22.81 -26.67
C VAL A 233 -10.80 -22.98 -25.45
N SER A 234 -10.73 -21.96 -24.60
CA SER A 234 -10.00 -21.95 -23.34
C SER A 234 -10.76 -21.15 -22.29
N ASP A 235 -10.15 -20.91 -21.13
CA ASP A 235 -10.74 -20.09 -20.09
C ASP A 235 -10.96 -18.62 -20.50
N THR A 236 -10.15 -18.12 -21.42
CA THR A 236 -10.17 -16.72 -21.88
C THR A 236 -10.33 -16.56 -23.39
N SER A 237 -10.22 -17.65 -24.15
CA SER A 237 -10.34 -17.64 -25.61
C SER A 237 -11.62 -18.33 -26.07
N TYR A 238 -12.32 -17.67 -27.01
CA TYR A 238 -13.61 -18.10 -27.52
C TYR A 238 -13.62 -18.01 -29.04
N ARG A 239 -14.14 -19.05 -29.69
CA ARG A 239 -14.43 -19.05 -31.12
C ARG A 239 -15.84 -18.57 -31.34
N ILE A 240 -15.99 -17.68 -32.30
CA ILE A 240 -17.25 -17.06 -32.65
C ILE A 240 -17.52 -17.34 -34.11
N ILE A 241 -18.61 -18.06 -34.35
CA ILE A 241 -19.14 -18.29 -35.68
C ILE A 241 -19.99 -17.08 -36.03
N LEU A 242 -19.68 -16.45 -37.15
CA LEU A 242 -20.30 -15.25 -37.65
C LEU A 242 -21.54 -15.59 -38.50
N THR A 243 -22.51 -14.68 -38.54
CA THR A 243 -23.71 -14.80 -39.40
C THR A 243 -23.42 -14.64 -40.89
N GLY A 244 -22.25 -14.08 -41.23
CA GLY A 244 -21.79 -13.79 -42.58
C GLY A 244 -20.33 -14.15 -42.79
N THR A 245 -19.83 -13.90 -44.00
CA THR A 245 -18.46 -14.24 -44.41
C THR A 245 -17.60 -12.98 -44.46
N LEU A 246 -16.41 -13.06 -43.88
CA LEU A 246 -15.35 -12.05 -43.99
C LEU A 246 -14.75 -12.10 -45.39
N VAL A 247 -14.60 -10.92 -46.02
CA VAL A 247 -14.10 -10.79 -47.39
C VAL A 247 -12.83 -9.93 -47.38
N ALA A 248 -11.78 -10.39 -48.04
CA ALA A 248 -10.58 -9.56 -48.24
C ALA A 248 -10.83 -8.62 -49.43
N ALA A 249 -10.78 -7.30 -49.21
CA ALA A 249 -10.81 -6.31 -50.30
C ALA A 249 -9.40 -5.89 -50.73
N THR A 250 -8.42 -6.05 -49.85
CA THR A 250 -6.99 -5.77 -50.07
C THR A 250 -6.15 -6.89 -49.47
N PRO A 251 -4.85 -7.03 -49.79
CA PRO A 251 -4.00 -8.11 -49.26
C PRO A 251 -3.84 -8.08 -47.74
N LYS A 252 -4.24 -6.98 -47.10
CA LYS A 252 -4.46 -6.85 -45.65
C LYS A 252 -5.73 -6.03 -45.43
N THR A 253 -6.79 -6.67 -44.97
CA THR A 253 -8.05 -5.96 -44.64
C THR A 253 -8.19 -5.87 -43.13
N SER A 254 -8.23 -4.65 -42.58
CA SER A 254 -8.41 -4.44 -41.14
C SER A 254 -9.88 -4.56 -40.74
N TYR A 255 -10.13 -5.36 -39.72
CA TYR A 255 -11.43 -5.52 -39.06
C TYR A 255 -11.34 -5.07 -37.61
N ALA A 256 -12.41 -4.43 -37.13
CA ALA A 256 -12.58 -4.12 -35.71
C ALA A 256 -13.64 -5.04 -35.12
N VAL A 257 -13.33 -5.66 -33.99
CA VAL A 257 -14.30 -6.38 -33.17
C VAL A 257 -14.68 -5.50 -32.01
N THR A 258 -15.97 -5.23 -31.89
CA THR A 258 -16.56 -4.48 -30.78
C THR A 258 -17.39 -5.42 -29.94
N VAL A 259 -17.11 -5.45 -28.63
CA VAL A 259 -17.88 -6.19 -27.65
C VAL A 259 -18.74 -5.21 -26.85
N SER A 260 -20.01 -5.55 -26.63
CA SER A 260 -20.94 -4.76 -25.81
C SER A 260 -20.50 -4.73 -24.35
N ASN A 261 -20.66 -3.59 -23.69
CA ASN A 261 -20.32 -3.38 -22.28
C ASN A 261 -21.22 -4.15 -21.30
N THR A 262 -22.25 -4.83 -21.81
CA THR A 262 -23.15 -5.70 -21.02
C THR A 262 -22.52 -7.05 -20.66
N LEU A 263 -21.35 -7.37 -21.23
CA LEU A 263 -20.63 -8.59 -20.87
C LEU A 263 -20.00 -8.48 -19.47
N VAL A 264 -20.17 -9.53 -18.68
CA VAL A 264 -19.70 -9.59 -17.29
C VAL A 264 -18.53 -10.57 -17.18
N ALA A 265 -17.46 -10.16 -16.51
CA ALA A 265 -16.34 -11.04 -16.17
C ALA A 265 -16.71 -11.94 -14.99
N GLN A 266 -16.05 -13.09 -14.85
CA GLN A 266 -16.35 -14.08 -13.80
C GLN A 266 -16.25 -13.52 -12.36
N ASP A 267 -15.49 -12.45 -12.15
CA ASP A 267 -15.38 -11.75 -10.87
C ASP A 267 -16.48 -10.70 -10.64
N GLY A 268 -17.47 -10.60 -11.52
CA GLY A 268 -18.60 -9.67 -11.40
C GLY A 268 -18.34 -8.29 -12.00
N LYS A 269 -17.17 -8.05 -12.63
CA LYS A 269 -16.90 -6.79 -13.31
C LYS A 269 -17.83 -6.61 -14.51
N THR A 270 -18.61 -5.53 -14.48
CA THR A 270 -19.40 -5.06 -15.62
C THR A 270 -18.63 -4.00 -16.41
N GLY A 271 -18.65 -4.12 -17.74
CA GLY A 271 -17.98 -3.18 -18.63
C GLY A 271 -16.47 -3.37 -18.73
N PHE A 272 -15.87 -2.82 -19.78
CA PHE A 272 -14.45 -2.96 -20.07
C PHE A 272 -13.64 -1.77 -19.55
N HIS A 273 -12.41 -2.05 -19.12
CA HIS A 273 -11.45 -1.01 -18.79
C HIS A 273 -10.92 -0.37 -20.07
N LYS A 274 -10.31 0.80 -19.92
CA LYS A 274 -9.47 1.35 -20.98
C LYS A 274 -8.20 0.52 -21.13
N ARG A 275 -7.62 0.56 -22.31
CA ARG A 275 -6.35 -0.10 -22.62
C ARG A 275 -5.18 0.64 -21.97
N PRO A 276 -4.28 -0.07 -21.25
CA PRO A 276 -3.09 0.54 -20.66
C PRO A 276 -2.15 1.20 -21.67
N GLU A 277 -2.09 0.67 -22.88
CA GLU A 277 -1.15 1.08 -23.93
C GLU A 277 -1.50 2.41 -24.61
N ASP A 278 -2.78 2.71 -24.79
CA ASP A 278 -3.23 3.85 -25.61
C ASP A 278 -4.46 4.59 -25.04
N ASN A 279 -4.94 4.21 -23.85
CA ASN A 279 -6.13 4.74 -23.21
C ASN A 279 -7.41 4.65 -24.08
N SER A 280 -7.41 3.80 -25.11
CA SER A 280 -8.58 3.53 -25.92
C SER A 280 -9.53 2.56 -25.20
N ASN A 281 -10.75 2.39 -25.72
CA ASN A 281 -11.72 1.53 -25.05
C ASN A 281 -11.32 0.05 -25.21
N GLY A 282 -11.18 -0.67 -24.09
CA GLY A 282 -10.80 -2.08 -24.10
C GLY A 282 -11.87 -3.04 -24.62
N ASN A 283 -13.05 -2.54 -24.98
CA ASN A 283 -14.11 -3.31 -25.61
C ASN A 283 -13.93 -3.45 -27.13
N VAL A 284 -12.98 -2.71 -27.73
CA VAL A 284 -12.67 -2.76 -29.16
C VAL A 284 -11.27 -3.34 -29.36
N VAL A 285 -11.13 -4.24 -30.34
CA VAL A 285 -9.84 -4.74 -30.80
C VAL A 285 -9.81 -4.80 -32.33
N THR A 286 -8.68 -4.49 -32.93
CA THR A 286 -8.49 -4.58 -34.38
C THR A 286 -7.62 -5.77 -34.74
N PHE A 287 -7.89 -6.40 -35.88
CA PHE A 287 -7.08 -7.47 -36.45
C PHE A 287 -7.02 -7.36 -37.97
N GLU A 288 -5.97 -7.91 -38.57
CA GLU A 288 -5.81 -7.99 -40.03
C GLU A 288 -6.29 -9.37 -40.53
N TYR A 289 -7.10 -9.37 -41.59
CA TYR A 289 -7.51 -10.53 -42.38
C TYR A 289 -6.77 -10.54 -43.72
#